data_AF-A0A450YTC9-F1
#
_entry.id   AF-A0A450YTC9-F1
#
_cell.length_a   1.000
_cell.length_b   1.000
_cell.length_c   1.000
_cell.angle_alpha   90.00
_cell.angle_beta   90.00
_cell.angle_gamma   90.00
#
_symmetry.space_group_name_H-M   'P 1'
#
loop_
_entity.id
_entity.type
_entity.pdbx_description
1 polymer ?
#
loop_
_entity_poly.entity_id
_entity_poly.type
_entity_poly.pdbx_seq_one_letter_code
_entity_poly.pdbx_strand_id
1 'polypeptide(L)'
;MWHSIVTMKDMAFGPIHALWIAPDGGELLLLAEEQTLYWNAWEDRALWSLRERRGGDGISPDGRIYRDLSSGLFYPLFGSHGGRESRAHATGGHIDVEDDQSGITVTDPQGRRQSLSHEGCANDKDPDDWRIITFCEFGDHILIACPCFLTVYASLP
;
A
#
# COMPACT_ATOMS: atom_id res chain seq x y z
N MET A 1 -0.21 -7.98 -18.05
CA MET A 1 1.09 -7.38 -17.71
C MET A 1 0.80 -6.30 -16.68
N TRP A 2 1.67 -6.14 -15.68
CA TRP A 2 1.49 -5.19 -14.59
C TRP A 2 2.06 -3.83 -14.97
N HIS A 3 1.30 -2.77 -14.70
CA HIS A 3 1.70 -1.39 -14.99
C HIS A 3 1.54 -0.55 -13.73
N SER A 4 2.55 0.25 -13.40
CA SER A 4 2.42 1.21 -12.28
C SER A 4 1.41 2.27 -12.69
N ILE A 5 0.39 2.46 -11.85
CA ILE A 5 -0.65 3.49 -12.04
C ILE A 5 -0.51 4.63 -11.03
N VAL A 6 0.16 4.38 -9.90
CA VAL A 6 0.49 5.36 -8.86
C VAL A 6 1.93 5.15 -8.43
N THR A 7 2.69 6.23 -8.29
CA THR A 7 3.98 6.22 -7.60
C THR A 7 4.14 7.48 -6.77
N MET A 8 4.27 7.33 -5.46
CA MET A 8 4.55 8.39 -4.51
C MET A 8 5.92 8.17 -3.90
N LYS A 9 6.76 9.21 -3.94
CA LYS A 9 8.09 9.27 -3.31
C LYS A 9 8.22 10.58 -2.54
N ASP A 10 9.08 10.61 -1.53
CA ASP A 10 9.48 11.84 -0.82
C ASP A 10 8.29 12.73 -0.48
N MET A 11 7.27 12.11 0.13
CA MET A 11 5.96 12.72 0.30
C MET A 11 6.04 13.97 1.16
N ALA A 12 5.52 15.09 0.64
CA ALA A 12 5.54 16.39 1.31
C ALA A 12 4.80 16.42 2.67
N PHE A 13 4.04 15.37 2.97
CA PHE A 13 3.27 15.17 4.18
C PHE A 13 3.91 14.18 5.17
N GLY A 14 5.19 13.88 4.96
CA GLY A 14 5.98 13.02 5.83
C GLY A 14 5.80 11.52 5.54
N PRO A 15 6.47 10.66 6.34
CA PRO A 15 6.40 9.22 6.21
C PRO A 15 4.98 8.68 6.42
N ILE A 16 4.64 7.61 5.69
CA ILE A 16 3.44 6.81 5.90
C ILE A 16 3.65 5.96 7.16
N HIS A 17 2.71 6.03 8.08
CA HIS A 17 2.68 5.17 9.25
C HIS A 17 1.83 3.92 9.01
N ALA A 18 0.73 4.10 8.30
CA ALA A 18 -0.16 3.03 7.91
C ALA A 18 -0.97 3.43 6.69
N LEU A 19 -1.56 2.45 6.03
CA LEU A 19 -2.38 2.68 4.84
C LEU A 19 -3.43 1.58 4.68
N TRP A 20 -4.40 1.83 3.81
CA TRP A 20 -5.34 0.83 3.32
C TRP A 20 -5.49 0.97 1.81
N ILE A 21 -5.74 -0.16 1.15
CA ILE A 21 -6.11 -0.23 -0.27
C ILE A 21 -7.50 -0.85 -0.37
N ALA A 22 -8.35 -0.25 -1.21
CA ALA A 22 -9.69 -0.75 -1.46
C ALA A 22 -9.67 -2.18 -2.06
N PRO A 23 -10.75 -2.96 -1.87
CA PRO A 23 -10.87 -4.30 -2.44
C PRO A 23 -10.61 -4.35 -3.96
N ASP A 24 -11.04 -3.31 -4.68
CA ASP A 24 -10.87 -3.13 -6.12
C ASP A 24 -9.58 -2.41 -6.51
N GLY A 25 -8.75 -2.02 -5.54
CA GLY A 25 -7.50 -1.28 -5.74
C GLY A 25 -7.66 0.17 -6.20
N GLY A 26 -8.89 0.67 -6.37
CA GLY A 26 -9.16 1.98 -6.96
C GLY A 26 -8.96 3.16 -6.00
N GLU A 27 -8.98 2.91 -4.70
CA GLU A 27 -8.81 3.91 -3.66
C GLU A 27 -7.75 3.50 -2.64
N LEU A 28 -7.07 4.49 -2.09
CA LEU A 28 -6.12 4.34 -1.00
C LEU A 28 -6.49 5.29 0.14
N LEU A 29 -6.25 4.83 1.36
CA LEU A 29 -6.18 5.67 2.55
C LEU A 29 -4.73 5.66 3.02
N LEU A 30 -4.12 6.83 3.18
CA LEU A 30 -2.75 6.98 3.66
C LEU A 30 -2.77 7.76 4.98
N LEU A 31 -2.25 7.15 6.03
CA LEU A 31 -2.06 7.79 7.34
C LEU A 31 -0.60 8.21 7.44
N ALA A 32 -0.31 9.45 7.05
CA ALA A 32 1.03 10.00 7.10
C ALA A 32 1.25 10.84 8.36
N GLU A 33 2.50 11.24 8.58
CA GLU A 33 2.91 12.01 9.75
C GLU A 33 2.08 13.29 9.96
N GLU A 34 1.86 14.06 8.88
CA GLU A 34 1.24 15.39 8.96
C GLU A 34 -0.26 15.40 8.59
N GLN A 35 -0.74 14.37 7.89
CA GLN A 35 -2.13 14.30 7.42
C GLN A 35 -2.56 12.89 6.98
N THR A 36 -3.87 12.69 7.06
CA THR A 36 -4.57 11.54 6.46
C THR A 36 -5.04 11.92 5.06
N LEU A 37 -4.79 11.06 4.07
CA LEU A 37 -5.13 11.28 2.66
C LEU A 37 -6.03 10.17 2.14
N TYR A 38 -7.12 10.57 1.48
CA TYR A 38 -7.94 9.70 0.65
C TYR A 38 -7.54 9.93 -0.80
N TRP A 39 -7.10 8.89 -1.49
CA TRP A 39 -6.48 8.97 -2.81
C TRP A 39 -7.22 8.10 -3.81
N ASN A 40 -7.42 8.61 -5.02
CA ASN A 40 -7.89 7.82 -6.14
C ASN A 40 -6.69 7.31 -6.95
N ALA A 41 -6.53 5.99 -7.02
CA ALA A 41 -5.38 5.38 -7.66
C ALA A 41 -5.41 5.51 -9.20
N TRP A 42 -6.59 5.54 -9.80
CA TRP A 42 -6.74 5.64 -11.25
C TRP A 42 -6.48 7.04 -11.79
N GLU A 43 -6.93 8.05 -11.05
CA GLU A 43 -6.80 9.45 -11.41
C GLU A 43 -5.49 10.09 -10.90
N ASP A 44 -4.70 9.33 -10.14
CA ASP A 44 -3.48 9.75 -9.45
C ASP A 44 -3.64 11.10 -8.73
N ARG A 45 -4.70 11.21 -7.91
CA ARG A 45 -4.98 12.43 -7.14
C ARG A 45 -5.59 12.16 -5.78
N ALA A 46 -5.32 13.06 -4.85
CA ALA A 46 -6.04 13.14 -3.59
C ALA A 46 -7.50 13.54 -3.84
N LEU A 47 -8.44 12.76 -3.31
CA LEU A 47 -9.86 13.07 -3.25
C LEU A 47 -10.14 14.04 -2.10
N TRP A 48 -9.49 13.81 -0.95
CA TRP A 48 -9.59 14.66 0.22
C TRP A 48 -8.37 14.45 1.14
N SER A 49 -8.07 15.45 1.98
CA SER A 49 -7.03 15.38 3.02
C SER A 49 -7.57 15.91 4.34
N LEU A 50 -7.20 15.27 5.44
CA LEU A 50 -7.55 15.68 6.79
C LEU A 50 -6.27 15.86 7.61
N ARG A 51 -6.10 17.02 8.24
CA ARG A 51 -5.03 17.21 9.23
C ARG A 51 -5.46 16.59 10.55
N GLU A 52 -4.78 15.52 10.94
CA GLU A 52 -4.98 14.81 12.20
C GLU A 52 -3.65 14.75 12.95
N ARG A 53 -3.66 14.30 14.22
CA ARG A 53 -2.40 13.99 14.93
C ARG A 53 -1.70 12.83 14.23
N ARG A 54 -0.38 12.70 14.40
CA ARG A 54 0.44 11.60 13.83
C ARG A 54 -0.30 10.25 13.93
N GLY A 55 -0.55 9.64 12.77
CA GLY A 55 -1.24 8.35 12.64
C GLY A 55 -2.77 8.44 12.52
N GLY A 56 -3.41 9.57 12.79
CA GLY A 56 -4.85 9.72 12.71
C GLY A 56 -5.54 9.49 14.06
N ASP A 57 -6.47 10.37 14.41
CA ASP A 57 -7.14 10.36 15.72
C ASP A 57 -8.03 9.11 15.92
N GLY A 58 -8.35 8.41 14.82
CA GLY A 58 -9.18 7.21 14.78
C GLY A 58 -8.43 5.88 14.78
N ILE A 59 -7.10 5.85 14.95
CA ILE A 59 -6.34 4.59 15.02
C ILE A 59 -6.70 3.78 16.26
N SER A 60 -6.92 2.48 16.07
CA SER A 60 -7.10 1.51 17.16
C SER A 60 -5.82 1.36 18.00
N PRO A 61 -5.90 1.01 19.30
CA PRO A 61 -4.71 0.85 20.14
C PRO A 61 -3.68 -0.16 19.64
N ASP A 62 -4.09 -1.13 18.81
CA ASP A 62 -3.21 -2.12 18.19
C ASP A 62 -2.67 -1.68 16.80
N GLY A 63 -3.04 -0.48 16.33
CA GLY A 63 -2.55 0.09 15.08
C GLY A 63 -3.11 -0.55 13.80
N ARG A 64 -4.09 -1.46 13.92
CA ARG A 64 -4.57 -2.29 12.80
C ARG A 64 -5.84 -1.81 12.13
N ILE A 65 -6.55 -0.88 12.75
CA ILE A 65 -7.80 -0.35 12.22
C ILE A 65 -7.78 1.16 12.34
N TYR A 66 -8.11 1.86 11.27
CA TYR A 66 -8.46 3.26 11.32
C TYR A 66 -9.97 3.41 11.25
N ARG A 67 -10.52 4.21 12.16
CA ARG A 67 -11.91 4.63 12.12
C ARG A 67 -11.99 6.07 11.63
N ASP A 68 -12.58 6.29 10.47
CA ASP A 68 -12.94 7.62 10.04
C ASP A 68 -14.08 8.15 10.93
N LEU A 69 -13.80 9.18 11.71
CA LEU A 69 -14.74 9.75 12.66
C LEU A 69 -15.92 10.45 11.97
N SER A 70 -15.74 10.90 10.73
CA SER A 70 -16.76 11.63 9.99
C SER A 70 -17.80 10.70 9.35
N SER A 71 -17.34 9.63 8.68
CA SER A 71 -18.21 8.65 8.03
C SER A 71 -18.62 7.49 8.96
N GLY A 72 -17.84 7.23 10.01
CA GLY A 72 -17.98 6.06 10.87
C GLY A 72 -17.45 4.76 10.25
N LEU A 73 -16.80 4.82 9.08
CA LEU A 73 -16.22 3.67 8.40
C LEU A 73 -14.94 3.18 9.10
N PHE A 74 -14.67 1.89 8.95
CA PHE A 74 -13.49 1.23 9.50
C PHE A 74 -12.64 0.66 8.37
N TYR A 75 -11.35 0.94 8.42
CA TYR A 75 -10.38 0.55 7.42
C TYR A 75 -9.33 -0.35 8.07
N PRO A 76 -9.17 -1.62 7.62
CA PRO A 76 -8.09 -2.47 8.07
C PRO A 76 -6.77 -1.93 7.51
N LEU A 77 -5.78 -1.75 8.38
CA LEU A 77 -4.53 -1.10 8.02
C LEU A 77 -3.42 -2.10 7.72
N PHE A 78 -2.56 -1.71 6.80
CA PHE A 78 -1.20 -2.19 6.64
C PHE A 78 -0.24 -1.15 7.22
N GLY A 79 0.86 -1.58 7.85
CA GLY A 79 1.89 -0.69 8.38
C GLY A 79 2.82 -1.40 9.36
N SER A 80 3.44 -0.63 10.25
CA SER A 80 4.37 -1.16 11.27
C SER A 80 3.75 -2.19 12.23
N HIS A 81 2.43 -2.14 12.42
CA HIS A 81 1.68 -3.06 13.28
C HIS A 81 1.20 -4.33 12.55
N GLY A 82 1.67 -4.50 11.31
CA GLY A 82 1.34 -5.58 10.41
C GLY A 82 0.09 -5.29 9.57
N GLY A 83 -0.41 -6.34 8.96
CA GLY A 83 -1.56 -6.35 8.07
C GLY A 83 -1.60 -7.72 7.39
N ARG A 84 -2.79 -8.19 7.00
CA ARG A 84 -2.87 -9.49 6.32
C ARG A 84 -2.51 -9.31 4.85
N GLU A 85 -1.23 -9.47 4.54
CA GLU A 85 -0.76 -9.52 3.16
C GLU A 85 -1.31 -10.75 2.43
N SER A 86 -1.67 -10.56 1.16
CA SER A 86 -2.00 -11.62 0.23
C SER A 86 -0.98 -11.63 -0.90
N ARG A 87 -0.09 -12.63 -0.89
CA ARG A 87 0.93 -12.82 -1.94
C ARG A 87 0.52 -13.83 -3.01
N ALA A 88 -0.70 -14.35 -2.93
CA ALA A 88 -1.25 -15.26 -3.93
C ALA A 88 -2.71 -14.91 -4.16
N HIS A 89 -3.10 -14.80 -5.43
CA HIS A 89 -4.48 -14.55 -5.83
C HIS A 89 -4.81 -15.31 -7.12
N ALA A 90 -6.06 -15.79 -7.25
CA ALA A 90 -6.46 -16.55 -8.43
C ALA A 90 -6.37 -15.71 -9.72
N THR A 91 -6.67 -14.41 -9.64
CA THR A 91 -6.57 -13.46 -10.75
C THR A 91 -5.13 -13.00 -10.99
N GLY A 92 -4.42 -12.61 -9.91
CA GLY A 92 -3.13 -11.95 -10.00
C GLY A 92 -1.93 -12.90 -10.08
N GLY A 93 -2.10 -14.16 -9.69
CA GLY A 93 -1.05 -15.15 -9.62
C GLY A 93 -0.32 -15.15 -8.27
N HIS A 94 1.01 -15.16 -8.29
CA HIS A 94 1.85 -15.22 -7.09
C HIS A 94 2.92 -14.13 -7.09
N ILE A 95 3.20 -13.57 -5.91
CA ILE A 95 4.28 -12.60 -5.69
C ILE A 95 5.42 -13.29 -4.95
N ASP A 96 6.55 -13.38 -5.63
CA ASP A 96 7.83 -13.80 -5.09
C ASP A 96 8.64 -12.56 -4.69
N VAL A 97 9.16 -12.56 -3.47
CA VAL A 97 10.04 -11.51 -2.95
C VAL A 97 11.37 -12.18 -2.62
N GLU A 98 12.46 -11.67 -3.19
CA GLU A 98 13.80 -12.22 -2.95
C GLU A 98 14.19 -12.09 -1.47
N ASP A 99 15.07 -12.97 -0.98
CA ASP A 99 15.44 -13.04 0.46
C ASP A 99 16.11 -11.74 0.95
N ASP A 100 16.81 -11.05 0.08
CA ASP A 100 17.39 -9.73 0.33
C ASP A 100 16.39 -8.59 0.06
N GLN A 101 15.15 -8.93 -0.26
CA GLN A 101 14.05 -8.04 -0.65
C GLN A 101 14.39 -7.08 -1.79
N SER A 102 15.45 -7.34 -2.55
CA SER A 102 15.92 -6.48 -3.65
C SER A 102 15.19 -6.73 -4.96
N GLY A 103 14.45 -7.84 -5.05
CA GLY A 103 13.64 -8.21 -6.19
C GLY A 103 12.20 -8.52 -5.80
N ILE A 104 11.24 -7.96 -6.54
CA ILE A 104 9.84 -8.37 -6.51
C ILE A 104 9.52 -8.94 -7.89
N THR A 105 9.14 -10.21 -7.93
CA THR A 105 8.71 -10.89 -9.16
C THR A 105 7.27 -11.34 -9.00
N VAL A 106 6.45 -11.05 -10.00
CA VAL A 106 5.08 -11.55 -10.07
C VAL A 106 5.01 -12.60 -11.16
N THR A 107 4.49 -13.77 -10.79
CA THR A 107 4.19 -14.86 -11.70
C THR A 107 2.67 -14.90 -11.90
N ASP A 108 2.18 -14.58 -13.10
CA ASP A 108 0.74 -14.59 -13.39
C ASP A 108 0.17 -16.03 -13.46
N PRO A 109 -1.16 -16.20 -13.52
CA PRO A 109 -1.77 -17.54 -13.59
C PRO A 109 -1.39 -18.36 -14.84
N GLN A 110 -0.87 -17.71 -15.88
CA GLN A 110 -0.36 -18.38 -17.08
C GLN A 110 1.14 -18.73 -16.98
N GLY A 111 1.77 -18.43 -15.85
CA GLY A 111 3.18 -18.69 -15.58
C GLY A 111 4.14 -17.64 -16.16
N ARG A 112 3.63 -16.52 -16.69
CA ARG A 112 4.49 -15.42 -17.17
C ARG A 112 5.02 -14.65 -15.96
N ARG A 113 6.32 -14.38 -15.98
CA ARG A 113 7.02 -13.66 -14.92
C ARG A 113 7.27 -12.22 -15.30
N GLN A 114 7.12 -11.32 -14.33
CA GLN A 114 7.45 -9.92 -14.48
C GLN A 114 8.08 -9.40 -13.19
N SER A 115 9.24 -8.74 -13.30
CA SER A 115 9.83 -8.02 -12.18
C SER A 115 9.17 -6.66 -12.03
N LEU A 116 8.83 -6.29 -10.80
CA LEU A 116 8.26 -4.99 -10.45
C LEU A 116 9.34 -4.11 -9.81
N SER A 117 9.34 -2.83 -10.18
CA SER A 117 10.22 -1.85 -9.55
C SER A 117 9.65 -1.42 -8.19
N HIS A 118 10.55 -1.19 -7.23
CA HIS A 118 10.26 -0.64 -5.91
C HIS A 118 11.35 0.35 -5.46
N GLU A 119 11.95 1.04 -6.43
CA GLU A 119 13.02 2.03 -6.23
C GLU A 119 12.57 3.12 -5.24
N GLY A 120 12.85 2.92 -3.95
CA GLY A 120 12.42 3.80 -2.87
C GLY A 120 12.16 3.10 -1.53
N CYS A 121 11.88 1.79 -1.53
CA CYS A 121 11.90 1.01 -0.28
C CYS A 121 13.30 0.47 -0.04
N ALA A 122 14.12 1.25 0.69
CA ALA A 122 15.40 0.78 1.18
C ALA A 122 15.20 -0.27 2.28
N ASN A 123 16.19 -1.15 2.46
CA ASN A 123 16.27 -2.07 3.59
C ASN A 123 17.04 -1.38 4.73
N ASP A 124 16.54 -0.24 5.22
CA ASP A 124 17.21 0.37 6.37
C ASP A 124 16.76 -0.37 7.63
N LYS A 125 17.73 -0.77 8.44
CA LYS A 125 17.53 -1.62 9.63
C LYS A 125 16.89 -0.85 10.80
N ASP A 126 16.00 0.09 10.50
CA ASP A 126 15.22 0.77 11.51
C ASP A 126 14.02 -0.13 11.87
N PRO A 127 13.76 -0.41 13.16
CA PRO A 127 12.56 -1.12 13.58
C PRO A 127 11.24 -0.46 13.14
N ASP A 128 11.25 0.82 12.76
CA ASP A 128 10.08 1.50 12.15
C ASP A 128 10.01 1.36 10.61
N ASP A 129 10.99 0.69 9.99
CA ASP A 129 11.00 0.41 8.55
C ASP A 129 10.15 -0.84 8.25
N TRP A 130 8.88 -0.59 7.92
CA TRP A 130 7.94 -1.63 7.50
C TRP A 130 7.84 -1.65 5.99
N ARG A 131 7.57 -2.84 5.44
CA ARG A 131 7.37 -3.01 4.00
C ARG A 131 6.21 -3.95 3.74
N ILE A 132 5.34 -3.55 2.82
CA ILE A 132 4.13 -4.28 2.45
C ILE A 132 4.19 -4.54 0.96
N ILE A 133 3.95 -5.80 0.58
CA ILE A 133 3.82 -6.22 -0.81
C ILE A 133 2.62 -7.16 -0.87
N THR A 134 1.51 -6.69 -1.43
CA THR A 134 0.25 -7.44 -1.39
C THR A 134 -0.60 -7.20 -2.62
N PHE A 135 -1.37 -8.21 -3.00
CA PHE A 135 -2.55 -8.01 -3.82
C PHE A 135 -3.63 -7.25 -3.03
N CYS A 136 -4.43 -6.46 -3.75
CA CYS A 136 -5.77 -6.09 -3.28
C CYS A 136 -6.68 -7.33 -3.24
N GLU A 137 -7.91 -7.17 -2.73
CA GLU A 137 -8.84 -8.30 -2.58
C GLU A 137 -9.23 -8.93 -3.92
N PHE A 138 -9.42 -8.13 -4.98
CA PHE A 138 -9.74 -8.66 -6.32
C PHE A 138 -8.51 -9.19 -7.06
N GLY A 139 -7.32 -8.87 -6.56
CA GLY A 139 -6.01 -9.27 -7.06
C GLY A 139 -5.69 -8.84 -8.48
N ASP A 140 -6.36 -7.81 -8.98
CA ASP A 140 -6.04 -7.06 -10.20
C ASP A 140 -5.13 -5.85 -9.93
N HIS A 141 -4.89 -5.54 -8.65
CA HIS A 141 -3.92 -4.55 -8.19
C HIS A 141 -2.90 -5.15 -7.21
N ILE A 142 -1.68 -4.63 -7.27
CA ILE A 142 -0.61 -4.89 -6.32
C ILE A 142 -0.21 -3.58 -5.67
N LEU A 143 -0.20 -3.56 -4.35
CA LEU A 143 0.37 -2.50 -3.54
C LEU A 143 1.78 -2.89 -3.11
N ILE A 144 2.72 -1.96 -3.31
CA ILE A 144 4.05 -1.99 -2.69
C ILE A 144 4.23 -0.70 -1.92
N ALA A 145 4.48 -0.78 -0.62
CA ALA A 145 4.60 0.39 0.23
C ALA A 145 5.59 0.20 1.38
N CYS A 146 6.17 1.31 1.80
CA CYS A 146 7.01 1.51 2.99
C CYS A 146 6.89 2.98 3.43
N PRO A 147 7.51 3.43 4.54
CA PRO A 147 7.29 4.77 5.06
C PRO A 147 7.48 5.91 4.04
N CYS A 148 8.47 5.84 3.15
CA CYS A 148 8.81 6.94 2.24
C CYS A 148 8.40 6.71 0.77
N PHE A 149 7.80 5.56 0.47
CA PHE A 149 7.48 5.17 -0.89
C PHE A 149 6.20 4.34 -0.95
N LEU A 150 5.38 4.62 -1.96
CA LEU A 150 4.23 3.81 -2.30
C LEU A 150 4.11 3.71 -3.81
N THR A 151 3.79 2.53 -4.30
CA THR A 151 3.35 2.34 -5.68
C THR A 151 2.21 1.33 -5.74
N VAL A 152 1.28 1.60 -6.67
CA VAL A 152 0.22 0.66 -7.03
C VAL A 152 0.43 0.25 -8.47
N TYR A 153 0.42 -1.05 -8.69
CA TYR A 153 0.38 -1.66 -10.01
C TYR A 153 -1.03 -2.16 -10.30
N ALA A 154 -1.46 -2.03 -11.54
CA ALA A 154 -2.68 -2.65 -12.06
C ALA A 154 -2.35 -3.64 -13.17
N SER A 155 -3.08 -4.74 -13.24
CA SER A 155 -3.12 -5.60 -14.41
C SER A 155 -4.19 -5.07 -15.36
N LEU A 156 -3.78 -4.46 -16.47
CA LEU A 156 -4.74 -4.08 -17.51
C LEU A 156 -5.32 -5.36 -18.17
N PRO A 157 -6.62 -5.38 -18.52
CA PRO A 157 -7.24 -6.45 -19.28
C PRO A 157 -6.54 -6.74 -20.61
#